data_AF-A0A4W3GZA1-F1
#
_entry.id   AF-A0A4W3GZA1-F1
#
_cell.length_a   1.000
_cell.length_b   1.000
_cell.length_c   1.000
_cell.angle_alpha   90.00
_cell.angle_beta   90.00
_cell.angle_gamma   90.00
#
_symmetry.space_group_name_H-M   'P 1'
#
loop_
_entity.id
_entity.type
_entity.pdbx_description
1 polymer ?
#
loop_
_entity_poly.entity_id
_entity_poly.type
_entity_poly.pdbx_seq_one_letter_code
_entity_poly.pdbx_strand_id
1 'polypeptide(L)'
;MTDTHSLPLSLSLSLRRIKRKKIYVISTMKRPVPLEHHLYTGNSQKTQNQLFLLLDANSNFLTKGYYAAVEAKKERTSKHAQTFGAKQPTHHGASQ
;
A
#
# COMPACT_ATOMS: atom_id res chain seq x y z
N MET A 1 -28.71 -1.92 2.37
CA MET A 1 -27.50 -1.12 2.60
C MET A 1 -26.54 -1.51 1.50
N THR A 2 -26.05 -0.57 0.70
CA THR A 2 -25.09 -0.84 -0.38
C THR A 2 -23.76 -0.20 -0.01
N ASP A 3 -22.66 -0.89 -0.27
CA ASP A 3 -21.31 -0.35 -0.08
C ASP A 3 -21.06 0.85 -1.01
N THR A 4 -19.99 1.60 -0.73
CA THR A 4 -19.62 2.92 -1.31
C THR A 4 -19.29 2.90 -2.82
N HIS A 5 -20.01 2.13 -3.62
CA HIS A 5 -20.18 2.43 -5.04
C HIS A 5 -21.31 3.45 -5.12
N SER A 6 -21.00 4.66 -5.58
CA SER A 6 -21.94 5.78 -5.65
C SER A 6 -23.34 5.30 -6.04
N LEU A 7 -24.29 5.29 -5.09
CA LEU A 7 -25.65 4.89 -5.39
C LEU A 7 -26.15 5.82 -6.49
N PRO A 8 -26.39 5.32 -7.71
CA PRO A 8 -26.77 6.20 -8.79
C PRO A 8 -28.16 6.73 -8.46
N LEU A 9 -28.35 8.06 -8.51
CA LEU A 9 -29.66 8.70 -8.29
C LEU A 9 -30.77 8.04 -9.14
N SER A 10 -30.40 7.52 -10.31
CA SER A 10 -31.22 6.67 -11.20
C SER A 10 -31.91 5.49 -10.48
N LEU A 11 -31.20 4.76 -9.63
CA LEU A 11 -31.75 3.60 -8.91
C LEU A 11 -32.84 4.05 -7.92
N SER A 12 -32.59 5.14 -7.20
CA SER A 12 -33.57 5.69 -6.26
C SER A 12 -34.83 6.20 -6.95
N LEU A 13 -34.69 6.82 -8.12
CA LEU A 13 -35.80 7.33 -8.91
C LEU A 13 -36.66 6.18 -9.43
N SER A 14 -36.03 5.09 -9.86
CA SER A 14 -36.72 3.88 -10.32
C SER A 14 -37.50 3.21 -9.18
N LEU A 15 -36.88 3.05 -8.01
CA LEU A 15 -37.55 2.50 -6.83
C LEU A 15 -38.71 3.38 -6.34
N ARG A 16 -38.55 4.71 -6.41
CA ARG A 16 -39.59 5.68 -6.04
C ARG A 16 -40.81 5.58 -6.95
N ARG A 17 -40.58 5.44 -8.27
CA ARG A 17 -41.65 5.30 -9.28
C ARG A 17 -42.48 4.03 -9.06
N ILE A 18 -41.82 2.90 -8.80
CA ILE A 18 -42.49 1.61 -8.59
C ILE A 18 -43.25 1.59 -7.25
N LYS A 19 -42.62 2.09 -6.18
CA LYS A 19 -43.13 1.89 -4.82
C LYS A 19 -44.03 3.02 -4.31
N ARG A 20 -44.14 4.15 -5.06
CA ARG A 20 -44.91 5.37 -4.73
C ARG A 20 -44.75 5.88 -3.29
N LYS A 21 -43.60 5.59 -2.66
CA LYS A 21 -43.24 6.03 -1.31
C LYS A 21 -42.15 7.08 -1.37
N LYS A 22 -42.11 7.99 -0.39
CA LYS A 22 -40.99 8.94 -0.23
C LYS A 22 -39.75 8.12 0.16
N ILE A 23 -38.73 8.14 -0.69
CA ILE A 23 -37.43 7.48 -0.47
C ILE A 23 -36.39 8.58 -0.39
N TYR A 24 -35.63 8.60 0.70
CA TYR A 24 -34.50 9.51 0.88
C TYR A 24 -33.21 8.74 0.63
N VAL A 25 -32.35 9.30 -0.22
CA VAL A 25 -31.00 8.78 -0.44
C VAL A 25 -30.07 9.61 0.41
N ILE A 26 -29.37 8.96 1.33
CA ILE A 26 -28.35 9.58 2.17
C ILE A 26 -27.03 8.92 1.80
N SER A 27 -26.07 9.73 1.35
CA SER A 27 -24.73 9.29 0.97
C SER A 27 -23.71 10.03 1.82
N THR A 28 -22.79 9.30 2.44
CA THR A 28 -21.64 9.88 3.13
C THR A 28 -20.37 9.60 2.32
N MET A 29 -19.64 10.67 1.96
CA MET A 29 -18.39 10.55 1.20
C MET A 29 -17.21 10.14 2.07
N LYS A 30 -17.25 10.46 3.36
CA LYS A 30 -16.19 10.17 4.32
C LYS A 30 -16.53 8.93 5.13
N ARG A 31 -15.51 8.12 5.44
CA ARG A 31 -15.62 6.95 6.31
C ARG A 31 -15.95 7.39 7.74
N PRO A 32 -16.89 6.73 8.45
CA PRO A 32 -17.19 7.05 9.85
C PRO A 32 -16.01 6.85 10.80
N VAL A 33 -15.12 5.91 10.47
CA VAL A 33 -13.88 5.66 11.20
C VAL A 33 -12.71 6.02 10.27
N PRO A 34 -11.79 6.92 10.69
CA PRO A 34 -10.62 7.24 9.89
C PRO A 34 -9.66 6.05 9.82
N LEU A 35 -9.15 5.75 8.63
CA LEU A 35 -8.25 4.61 8.39
C LEU A 35 -6.97 5.08 7.73
N GLU A 36 -5.84 4.56 8.20
CA GLU A 36 -4.50 4.81 7.67
C GLU A 36 -3.97 3.59 6.92
N HIS A 37 -3.24 3.80 5.83
CA HIS A 37 -2.65 2.72 5.03
C HIS A 37 -1.14 2.72 5.16
N HIS A 38 -0.59 1.58 5.60
CA HIS A 38 0.84 1.37 5.77
C HIS A 38 1.37 0.35 4.76
N LEU A 39 2.54 0.63 4.20
CA LEU A 39 3.30 -0.29 3.35
C LEU A 39 4.40 -0.95 4.17
N TYR A 40 4.31 -2.27 4.30
CA TYR A 40 5.35 -3.08 4.92
C TYR A 40 6.37 -3.55 3.87
N THR A 41 7.65 -3.32 4.11
CA THR A 41 8.74 -3.75 3.20
C THR A 41 9.69 -4.75 3.84
N GLY A 42 9.43 -5.18 5.07
CA GLY A 42 10.27 -6.13 5.79
C GLY A 42 10.17 -7.54 5.23
N ASN A 43 11.29 -8.26 5.18
CA ASN A 43 11.31 -9.70 4.81
C ASN A 43 12.17 -10.57 5.74
N SER A 44 12.78 -9.96 6.75
CA SER A 44 13.75 -10.55 7.67
C SER A 44 13.70 -9.79 8.99
N GLN A 45 14.16 -10.40 10.09
CA GLN A 45 14.16 -9.78 11.42
C GLN A 45 14.81 -8.38 11.44
N LYS A 46 15.88 -8.15 10.67
CA LYS A 46 16.54 -6.83 10.56
C LYS A 46 15.68 -5.74 9.91
N THR A 47 14.67 -6.14 9.13
CA THR A 47 13.79 -5.24 8.37
C THR A 47 12.35 -5.27 8.85
N GLN A 48 12.07 -5.95 9.98
CA GLN A 48 10.71 -6.16 10.51
C GLN A 48 10.03 -4.86 10.94
N ASN A 49 10.80 -3.80 11.19
CA ASN A 49 10.29 -2.49 11.59
C ASN A 49 10.08 -1.55 10.40
N GLN A 50 10.25 -2.02 9.15
CA GLN A 50 10.06 -1.18 7.97
C GLN A 50 8.57 -1.10 7.59
N LEU A 51 7.88 -0.14 8.20
CA LEU A 51 6.50 0.24 7.93
C LEU A 51 6.46 1.71 7.51
N PHE A 52 5.87 1.98 6.34
CA PHE A 52 5.79 3.32 5.77
C PHE A 52 4.33 3.75 5.60
N LEU A 53 3.93 4.86 6.20
CA LEU A 53 2.59 5.42 6.01
C LEU A 53 2.43 5.98 4.59
N LEU A 54 1.47 5.46 3.83
CA LEU A 54 1.16 5.90 2.45
C LEU A 54 -0.07 6.79 2.38
N LEU A 55 -1.11 6.47 3.16
CA LEU A 55 -2.37 7.19 3.15
C LEU A 55 -2.74 7.56 4.57
N ASP A 56 -2.94 8.86 4.82
CA ASP A 56 -3.39 9.34 6.12
C ASP A 56 -4.90 9.10 6.32
N ALA A 57 -5.35 9.33 7.55
CA ALA A 57 -6.76 9.25 7.95
C ALA A 57 -7.70 10.15 7.12
N ASN A 58 -7.16 11.19 6.48
CA ASN A 58 -7.89 12.15 5.63
C ASN A 58 -7.85 11.77 4.15
N SER A 59 -7.35 10.57 3.80
CA SER A 59 -7.17 10.09 2.42
C SER A 59 -6.16 10.91 1.60
N ASN A 60 -5.24 11.63 2.24
CA ASN A 60 -4.12 12.27 1.58
C ASN A 60 -3.01 11.25 1.32
N PHE A 61 -2.49 11.26 0.10
CA PHE A 61 -1.37 10.41 -0.28
C PHE A 61 -0.03 11.04 0.10
N LEU A 62 0.72 10.38 0.98
CA LEU A 62 2.03 10.81 1.43
C LEU A 62 3.12 10.30 0.48
N THR A 63 3.46 11.13 -0.52
CA THR A 63 4.53 10.85 -1.48
C THR A 63 5.88 10.59 -0.80
N LYS A 64 6.17 11.28 0.31
CA LYS A 64 7.38 11.05 1.12
C LYS A 64 7.47 9.61 1.63
N GLY A 65 6.37 9.05 2.13
CA GLY A 65 6.32 7.66 2.60
C GLY A 65 6.52 6.65 1.47
N TYR A 66 5.98 6.96 0.29
CA TYR A 66 6.20 6.16 -0.92
C TYR A 66 7.67 6.12 -1.33
N TYR A 67 8.33 7.29 -1.46
CA TYR A 67 9.74 7.34 -1.84
C TYR A 67 10.63 6.64 -0.82
N ALA A 68 10.40 6.84 0.49
CA ALA A 68 11.14 6.15 1.54
C ALA A 68 11.01 4.62 1.45
N ALA A 69 9.82 4.11 1.13
CA ALA A 69 9.60 2.68 0.93
C ALA A 69 10.34 2.13 -0.30
N VAL A 70 10.34 2.89 -1.40
CA VAL A 70 11.07 2.54 -2.63
C VAL A 70 12.58 2.53 -2.40
N GLU A 71 13.10 3.53 -1.69
CA GLU A 71 14.51 3.60 -1.32
C GLU A 71 14.93 2.45 -0.40
N ALA A 72 14.15 2.16 0.64
CA ALA A 72 14.41 1.02 1.54
C ALA A 72 14.44 -0.31 0.78
N LYS A 73 13.55 -0.48 -0.21
CA LYS A 73 13.55 -1.64 -1.12
C LYS A 73 14.78 -1.66 -2.03
N LYS A 74 15.21 -0.51 -2.57
CA LYS A 74 16.36 -0.38 -3.47
C LYS A 74 17.70 -0.58 -2.76
N GLU A 75 17.87 0.01 -1.59
CA GLU A 75 19.06 -0.16 -0.75
C GLU A 75 19.28 -1.65 -0.46
N ARG A 76 18.20 -2.36 -0.16
CA ARG A 76 18.21 -3.79 0.06
C ARG A 76 18.64 -4.59 -1.16
N THR A 77 18.07 -4.34 -2.35
CA THR A 77 18.46 -5.08 -3.56
C THR A 77 19.90 -4.80 -3.95
N SER A 78 20.39 -3.57 -3.78
CA SER A 78 21.78 -3.22 -4.04
C SER A 78 22.79 -3.93 -3.13
N LYS A 79 22.48 -4.10 -1.83
CA LYS A 79 23.32 -4.85 -0.87
C LYS A 79 23.33 -6.36 -1.17
N HIS A 80 22.21 -6.92 -1.59
CA HIS A 80 22.12 -8.34 -1.90
C HIS A 80 22.80 -8.69 -3.25
N ALA A 81 22.78 -7.79 -4.22
CA ALA A 81 23.49 -7.97 -5.49
C ALA A 81 25.03 -8.04 -5.31
N GLN A 82 25.58 -7.37 -4.29
CA GLN A 82 27.02 -7.38 -4.02
C GLN A 82 27.52 -8.62 -3.26
N THR A 83 26.62 -9.49 -2.78
CA THR A 83 27.01 -10.69 -2.01
C THR A 83 27.17 -11.95 -2.90
N PHE A 84 26.81 -11.87 -4.18
CA PHE A 84 26.94 -12.97 -5.15
C PHE A 84 28.08 -12.76 -6.16
N GLY A 85 29.17 -12.09 -5.75
CA GLY A 85 30.41 -11.98 -6.52
C GLY A 85 31.37 -13.13 -6.20
N ALA A 86 31.82 -13.83 -7.24
CA ALA A 86 32.62 -15.06 -7.25
C ALA A 86 33.66 -15.23 -6.11
N LYS A 87 33.71 -16.45 -5.55
CA LYS A 87 34.86 -16.93 -4.77
C LYS A 87 36.13 -16.75 -5.62
N GLN A 88 37.02 -15.86 -5.20
CA GLN A 88 38.36 -15.73 -5.76
C GLN A 88 39.09 -17.08 -5.58
N PRO A 89 39.61 -17.72 -6.64
CA PRO A 89 40.40 -18.93 -6.49
C PRO A 89 41.73 -18.58 -5.79
N THR A 90 41.93 -19.14 -4.60
CA THR A 90 43.20 -19.05 -3.86
C THR A 90 44.28 -19.82 -4.62
N HIS A 91 45.11 -19.09 -5.36
CA HIS A 91 46.32 -19.61 -5.99
C HIS A 91 47.36 -19.93 -4.90
N HIS A 92 47.39 -21.18 -4.41
CA HIS A 92 48.48 -21.66 -3.56
C HIS A 92 49.67 -21.92 -4.48
N GLY A 93 50.61 -20.97 -4.47
CA GLY A 93 51.84 -21.04 -5.23
C GLY A 93 52.70 -22.22 -4.80
N ALA A 94 53.11 -23.01 -5.79
CA ALA A 94 54.22 -23.94 -5.69
C ALA A 94 55.54 -23.16 -5.62
N SER A 95 56.37 -23.46 -4.61
CA SER A 95 57.81 -23.17 -4.55
C SER A 95 58.34 -24.06 -3.42
N GLN A 96 58.99 -25.18 -3.75
CA GLN A 96 60.42 -25.42 -3.99
C GLN A 96 60.94 -26.33 -2.88
#